data_AF-A0A2N0XUS4-F1
#
_entry.id   AF-A0A2N0XUS4-F1
#
_cell.length_a   1.000
_cell.length_b   1.000
_cell.length_c   1.000
_cell.angle_alpha   90.00
_cell.angle_beta   90.00
_cell.angle_gamma   90.00
#
_symmetry.space_group_name_H-M   'P 1'
#
loop_
_entity.id
_entity.type
_entity.pdbx_description
1 polymer ?
#
loop_
_entity_poly.entity_id
_entity_poly.type
_entity_poly.pdbx_seq_one_letter_code
_entity_poly.pdbx_strand_id
1 'polypeptide(L)'
;MLKLGSKASKQANSDNLQKRILTISCILLIAGFVLFYAGKSAVIFDEAYYRYESSGILYEGESKHLLTSWRSTLPSGSQNREQREKLIKSFEERMKTEVVLKKERLGSEFEIDVDDGYRVFKLKGKVEKARLVNGWIELLGVFCFVSGIVGLYVERRRAN
;
A
#
# COMPACT_ATOMS: atom_id res chain seq x y z
N MET A 1 20.50 -63.28 -14.15
CA MET A 1 20.44 -62.55 -12.87
C MET A 1 20.47 -61.02 -12.98
N LEU A 2 21.03 -60.39 -14.03
CA LEU A 2 21.14 -58.92 -14.15
C LEU A 2 19.80 -58.13 -14.29
N LYS A 3 18.70 -58.76 -14.73
CA LYS A 3 17.39 -58.08 -14.92
C LYS A 3 16.63 -57.79 -13.62
N LEU A 4 16.95 -58.47 -12.52
CA LEU A 4 16.25 -58.31 -11.23
C LEU A 4 16.71 -57.06 -10.47
N GLY A 5 18.01 -56.74 -10.49
CA GLY A 5 18.55 -55.53 -9.86
C GLY A 5 18.12 -54.21 -10.54
N SER A 6 17.90 -54.22 -11.86
CA SER A 6 17.42 -53.06 -12.61
C SER A 6 15.95 -52.71 -12.30
N LYS A 7 15.10 -53.69 -12.00
CA LYS A 7 13.69 -53.46 -11.65
C LYS A 7 13.55 -52.96 -10.21
N ALA A 8 14.28 -53.54 -9.27
CA ALA A 8 14.27 -53.10 -7.86
C ALA A 8 14.77 -51.67 -7.69
N SER A 9 15.83 -51.29 -8.41
CA SER A 9 16.35 -49.90 -8.41
C SER A 9 15.39 -48.90 -9.07
N LYS A 10 14.68 -49.29 -10.14
CA LYS A 10 13.63 -48.45 -10.76
C LYS A 10 12.42 -48.25 -9.85
N GLN A 11 11.97 -49.31 -9.16
CA GLN A 11 10.85 -49.29 -8.22
C GLN A 11 11.18 -48.41 -6.99
N ALA A 12 12.36 -48.57 -6.40
CA ALA A 12 12.79 -47.73 -5.28
C ALA A 12 12.90 -46.25 -5.66
N ASN A 13 13.25 -45.94 -6.91
CA ASN A 13 13.35 -44.56 -7.38
C ASN A 13 11.97 -43.93 -7.65
N SER A 14 10.99 -44.70 -8.14
CA SER A 14 9.60 -44.24 -8.28
C SER A 14 8.95 -43.93 -6.92
N ASP A 15 9.17 -44.78 -5.92
CA ASP A 15 8.58 -44.62 -4.59
C ASP A 15 9.14 -43.39 -3.87
N ASN A 16 10.45 -43.12 -4.03
CA ASN A 16 11.08 -41.91 -3.50
C ASN A 16 10.60 -40.64 -4.21
N LEU A 17 10.36 -40.72 -5.52
CA LEU A 17 9.80 -39.60 -6.28
C LEU A 17 8.38 -39.27 -5.84
N GLN A 18 7.53 -40.28 -5.61
CA GLN A 18 6.17 -40.10 -5.10
C GLN A 18 6.15 -39.42 -3.73
N LYS A 19 6.96 -39.91 -2.79
CA LYS A 19 7.09 -39.29 -1.45
C LYS A 19 7.52 -37.84 -1.56
N ARG A 20 8.50 -37.52 -2.41
CA ARG A 20 8.96 -36.14 -2.64
C ARG A 20 7.86 -35.25 -3.20
N ILE A 21 7.13 -35.71 -4.21
CA ILE A 21 6.01 -34.95 -4.80
C ILE A 21 4.97 -34.66 -3.74
N LEU A 22 4.55 -35.67 -2.96
CA LEU A 22 3.56 -35.51 -1.89
C LEU A 22 4.04 -34.50 -0.84
N THR A 23 5.29 -34.61 -0.38
CA THR A 23 5.86 -33.67 0.59
C THR A 23 5.90 -32.25 0.04
N ILE A 24 6.33 -32.06 -1.21
CA ILE A 24 6.36 -30.74 -1.86
C ILE A 24 4.94 -30.18 -1.98
N SER A 25 3.96 -30.98 -2.37
CA SER A 25 2.56 -30.54 -2.48
C SER A 25 1.98 -30.08 -1.14
N CYS A 26 2.24 -30.81 -0.05
CA CYS A 26 1.81 -30.39 1.29
C CYS A 26 2.48 -29.10 1.73
N ILE A 27 3.79 -28.94 1.49
CA ILE A 27 4.51 -27.70 1.79
C ILE A 27 3.93 -26.53 0.99
N LEU A 28 3.64 -26.72 -0.29
CA LEU A 28 3.05 -25.70 -1.16
C LEU A 28 1.66 -25.27 -0.70
N LEU A 29 0.82 -26.19 -0.21
CA LEU A 29 -0.48 -25.85 0.37
C LEU A 29 -0.34 -25.00 1.62
N ILE A 30 0.52 -25.40 2.56
CA ILE A 30 0.76 -24.66 3.81
C ILE A 30 1.34 -23.28 3.50
N ALA A 31 2.38 -23.23 2.67
CA ALA A 31 3.01 -21.97 2.27
C ALA A 31 2.03 -21.07 1.54
N GLY A 32 1.22 -21.62 0.63
CA GLY A 32 0.19 -20.88 -0.10
C GLY A 32 -0.83 -20.23 0.81
N PHE A 33 -1.35 -20.99 1.80
CA PHE A 33 -2.32 -20.48 2.77
C PHE A 33 -1.72 -19.37 3.65
N VAL A 34 -0.49 -19.56 4.14
CA VAL A 34 0.21 -18.57 4.97
C VAL A 34 0.49 -17.29 4.18
N LEU A 35 0.99 -17.40 2.95
CA LEU A 35 1.26 -16.24 2.09
C LEU A 35 -0.02 -15.49 1.73
N PHE A 36 -1.09 -16.21 1.39
CA PHE A 36 -2.40 -15.60 1.11
C PHE A 36 -2.90 -14.78 2.30
N TYR A 37 -2.89 -15.38 3.50
CA TYR A 37 -3.30 -14.69 4.72
C TYR A 37 -2.39 -13.49 5.03
N ALA A 38 -1.08 -13.65 4.87
CA ALA A 38 -0.10 -12.60 5.13
C ALA A 38 -0.26 -11.40 4.17
N GLY A 39 -0.53 -11.64 2.89
CA GLY A 39 -0.81 -10.60 1.91
C GLY A 39 -2.11 -9.87 2.21
N LYS A 40 -3.21 -10.62 2.42
CA LYS A 40 -4.55 -10.04 2.65
C LYS A 40 -4.65 -9.26 3.96
N SER A 41 -3.96 -9.70 5.00
CA SER A 41 -3.99 -9.04 6.31
C SER A 41 -3.12 -7.79 6.39
N ALA A 42 -2.29 -7.52 5.36
CA ALA A 42 -1.31 -6.45 5.34
C ALA A 42 -0.39 -6.40 6.59
N VAL A 43 -0.27 -7.53 7.32
CA VAL A 43 0.46 -7.61 8.60
C VAL A 43 1.96 -7.40 8.40
N ILE A 44 2.51 -7.86 7.27
CA ILE A 44 3.94 -7.71 6.97
C ILE A 44 4.25 -6.31 6.44
N PHE A 45 3.39 -5.78 5.57
CA PHE A 45 3.57 -4.45 5.00
C PHE A 45 2.37 -3.58 5.35
N ASP A 46 2.51 -2.86 6.45
CA ASP A 46 1.52 -1.89 6.92
C ASP A 46 1.15 -0.88 5.83
N GLU A 47 -0.15 -0.74 5.63
CA GLU A 47 -0.78 0.16 4.66
C GLU A 47 -1.31 1.44 5.29
N ALA A 48 -1.14 1.61 6.60
CA ALA A 48 -1.54 2.81 7.30
C ALA A 48 -0.57 3.98 7.01
N TYR A 49 -1.12 5.06 6.47
CA TYR A 49 -0.43 6.33 6.30
C TYR A 49 -1.17 7.43 7.03
N TYR A 50 -0.42 8.35 7.64
CA TYR A 50 -0.95 9.62 8.10
C TYR A 50 -1.11 10.56 6.91
N ARG A 51 -2.34 11.00 6.67
CA ARG A 51 -2.64 11.99 5.65
C ARG A 51 -2.50 13.38 6.25
N TYR A 52 -1.63 14.17 5.63
CA TYR A 52 -1.48 15.58 5.91
C TYR A 52 -1.90 16.41 4.70
N GLU A 53 -2.63 17.49 4.95
CA GLU A 53 -3.12 18.38 3.90
C GLU A 53 -2.71 19.82 4.19
N SER A 54 -2.21 20.50 3.16
CA SER A 54 -1.92 21.93 3.17
C SER A 54 -2.89 22.66 2.25
N SER A 55 -3.53 23.72 2.74
CA SER A 55 -4.49 24.51 1.96
C SER A 55 -3.85 25.41 0.91
N GLY A 56 -2.54 25.70 1.02
CA GLY A 56 -1.84 26.61 0.13
C GLY A 56 -0.51 27.10 0.72
N ILE A 57 0.04 28.13 0.11
CA ILE A 57 1.29 28.79 0.53
C ILE A 57 0.96 29.98 1.44
N LEU A 58 1.73 30.12 2.52
CA LEU A 58 1.73 31.27 3.43
C LEU A 58 3.04 32.04 3.24
N TYR A 59 2.95 33.36 3.27
CA TYR A 59 4.11 34.24 3.23
C TYR A 59 4.64 34.52 4.64
N GLU A 60 5.90 34.93 4.72
CA GLU A 60 6.53 35.27 6.00
C GLU A 60 5.74 36.38 6.75
N GLY A 61 5.46 36.14 8.02
CA GLY A 61 4.63 37.03 8.85
C GLY A 61 3.12 36.82 8.73
N GLU A 62 2.63 35.96 7.83
CA GLU A 62 1.21 35.61 7.76
C GLU A 62 0.78 34.64 8.88
N SER A 63 -0.47 34.75 9.34
CA SER A 63 -1.02 33.81 10.33
C SER A 63 -1.20 32.41 9.72
N LYS A 64 -0.87 31.36 10.50
CA LYS A 64 -1.10 29.95 10.14
C LYS A 64 -2.56 29.61 9.81
N HIS A 65 -3.50 30.44 10.26
CA HIS A 65 -4.93 30.25 10.03
C HIS A 65 -5.47 31.10 8.87
N LEU A 66 -4.66 31.98 8.28
CA LEU A 66 -5.09 32.92 7.25
C LEU A 66 -5.79 32.23 6.10
N LEU A 67 -5.23 31.13 5.56
CA LEU A 67 -5.85 30.37 4.47
C LEU A 67 -7.14 29.63 4.88
N THR A 68 -7.38 29.42 6.18
CA THR A 68 -8.63 28.82 6.66
C THR A 68 -9.72 29.87 6.83
N SER A 69 -9.36 31.09 7.22
CA SER A 69 -10.28 32.19 7.53
C SER A 69 -10.23 33.36 6.55
N TRP A 70 -9.61 33.22 5.38
CA TRP A 70 -9.38 34.34 4.45
C TRP A 70 -10.67 35.03 3.99
N ARG A 71 -11.78 34.30 3.91
CA ARG A 71 -13.07 34.89 3.54
C ARG A 71 -13.54 35.94 4.53
N SER A 72 -13.21 35.79 5.81
CA SER A 72 -13.54 36.77 6.85
C SER A 72 -12.57 37.95 6.89
N THR A 73 -11.43 37.88 6.19
CA THR A 73 -10.48 39.00 6.06
C THR A 73 -10.77 39.88 4.84
N LEU A 74 -11.78 39.56 4.03
CA LEU A 74 -12.16 40.35 2.88
C LEU A 74 -12.85 41.66 3.29
N PRO A 75 -12.54 42.80 2.63
CA PRO A 75 -13.23 44.06 2.88
C PRO A 75 -14.75 43.92 2.65
N SER A 76 -15.54 44.43 3.59
CA SER A 76 -17.00 44.49 3.48
C SER A 76 -17.43 45.87 2.96
N GLY A 77 -18.30 45.91 1.94
CA GLY A 77 -18.85 47.15 1.38
C GLY A 77 -18.64 47.31 -0.14
N SER A 78 -19.57 48.01 -0.79
CA SER A 78 -19.59 48.20 -2.26
C SER A 78 -18.43 49.04 -2.80
N GLN A 79 -17.84 49.94 -1.98
CA GLN A 79 -16.72 50.80 -2.38
C GLN A 79 -15.39 50.06 -2.55
N ASN A 80 -15.24 48.85 -2.00
CA ASN A 80 -14.00 48.08 -2.05
C ASN A 80 -14.07 46.88 -3.01
N ARG A 81 -15.00 46.90 -3.99
CA ARG A 81 -15.25 45.76 -4.87
C ARG A 81 -14.00 45.32 -5.65
N GLU A 82 -13.26 46.27 -6.24
CA GLU A 82 -12.05 45.97 -7.01
C GLU A 82 -10.94 45.39 -6.13
N GLN A 83 -10.73 45.94 -4.94
CA GLN A 83 -9.76 45.42 -3.97
C GLN A 83 -10.14 44.01 -3.48
N ARG A 84 -11.42 43.77 -3.25
CA ARG A 84 -11.95 42.46 -2.88
C ARG A 84 -11.73 41.43 -3.99
N GLU A 85 -11.98 41.78 -5.25
CA GLU A 85 -11.75 40.89 -6.39
C GLU A 85 -10.26 40.57 -6.56
N LYS A 86 -9.36 41.56 -6.40
CA LYS A 86 -7.90 41.33 -6.40
C LYS A 86 -7.45 40.38 -5.29
N LEU A 87 -7.97 40.58 -4.06
CA LEU A 87 -7.66 39.70 -2.93
C LEU A 87 -8.16 38.28 -3.17
N ILE A 88 -9.41 38.11 -3.60
CA ILE A 88 -9.96 36.78 -3.94
C ILE A 88 -9.06 36.06 -4.94
N LYS A 89 -8.69 36.75 -6.03
CA LYS A 89 -7.83 36.16 -7.06
C LYS A 89 -6.46 35.75 -6.49
N SER A 90 -5.85 36.59 -5.65
CA SER A 90 -4.58 36.25 -5.00
C SER A 90 -4.69 35.03 -4.07
N PHE A 91 -5.81 34.87 -3.35
CA PHE A 91 -6.07 33.71 -2.52
C PHE A 91 -6.31 32.46 -3.37
N GLU A 92 -7.04 32.57 -4.48
CA GLU A 92 -7.27 31.46 -5.41
C GLU A 92 -5.97 30.98 -6.07
N GLU A 93 -5.08 31.90 -6.44
CA GLU A 93 -3.78 31.57 -7.03
C GLU A 93 -2.87 30.80 -6.05
N ARG A 94 -2.89 31.16 -4.76
CA ARG A 94 -2.05 30.52 -3.73
C ARG A 94 -2.68 29.29 -3.05
N MET A 95 -4.01 29.12 -3.14
CA MET A 95 -4.73 27.97 -2.57
C MET A 95 -4.66 26.76 -3.48
N LYS A 96 -3.47 26.15 -3.57
CA LYS A 96 -3.28 24.88 -4.26
C LYS A 96 -3.18 23.76 -3.23
N THR A 97 -4.29 23.09 -2.94
CA THR A 97 -4.30 22.00 -1.94
C THR A 97 -3.26 20.94 -2.28
N GLU A 98 -2.40 20.63 -1.30
CA GLU A 98 -1.39 19.59 -1.44
C GLU A 98 -1.57 18.55 -0.34
N VAL A 99 -1.50 17.28 -0.74
CA VAL A 99 -1.70 16.13 0.14
C VAL A 99 -0.42 15.33 0.22
N VAL A 100 0.07 15.12 1.43
CA VAL A 100 1.27 14.33 1.71
C VAL A 100 0.90 13.16 2.59
N LEU A 101 1.35 11.97 2.20
CA LEU A 101 1.21 10.75 2.98
C LEU A 101 2.53 10.45 3.68
N LYS A 102 2.51 10.32 5.01
CA LYS A 102 3.67 9.96 5.81
C LYS A 102 3.39 8.68 6.58
N LYS A 103 4.39 7.80 6.66
CA LYS A 103 4.30 6.55 7.44
C LYS A 103 4.31 6.84 8.94
N GLU A 104 5.10 7.84 9.34
CA GLU A 104 5.24 8.27 10.73
C GLU A 104 4.39 9.51 11.01
N ARG A 105 3.96 9.64 12.26
CA ARG A 105 3.19 10.81 12.71
C ARG A 105 4.16 11.94 13.02
N LEU A 106 4.17 12.96 12.17
CA LEU A 106 4.96 14.19 12.34
C LEU A 106 4.29 15.22 13.27
N GLY A 107 3.43 14.79 14.19
CA GLY A 107 2.60 15.67 15.03
C GLY A 107 1.25 16.03 14.40
N SER A 108 0.59 17.06 14.94
CA SER A 108 -0.70 17.58 14.46
C SER A 108 -0.55 18.48 13.22
N GLU A 109 0.57 19.18 13.12
CA GLU A 109 0.94 20.01 11.97
C GLU A 109 2.45 20.07 11.82
N PHE A 110 2.93 20.32 10.60
CA PHE A 110 4.33 20.58 10.32
C PHE A 110 4.46 21.57 9.15
N GLU A 111 5.65 22.16 9.01
CA GLU A 111 5.94 23.22 8.04
C GLU A 111 7.00 22.75 7.04
N ILE A 112 6.85 23.16 5.78
CA ILE A 112 7.85 22.97 4.73
C ILE A 112 8.07 24.32 4.04
N ASP A 113 9.32 24.74 3.93
CA ASP A 113 9.71 25.91 3.16
C ASP A 113 9.62 25.63 1.65
N VAL A 114 9.11 26.60 0.89
CA VAL A 114 8.98 26.60 -0.57
C VAL A 114 9.49 27.92 -1.11
N ASP A 115 9.82 27.99 -2.40
CA ASP A 115 10.48 29.17 -3.00
C ASP A 115 9.79 30.52 -2.67
N ASP A 116 8.45 30.52 -2.60
CA ASP A 116 7.64 31.71 -2.34
C ASP A 116 7.12 31.81 -0.89
N GLY A 117 7.61 31.02 0.06
CA GLY A 117 7.16 31.09 1.46
C GLY A 117 7.18 29.73 2.15
N TYR A 118 6.12 29.38 2.88
CA TYR A 118 6.04 28.09 3.55
C TYR A 118 4.64 27.48 3.48
N ARG A 119 4.58 26.17 3.61
CA ARG A 119 3.34 25.40 3.62
C ARG A 119 3.14 24.75 4.98
N VAL A 120 2.00 25.04 5.59
CA VAL A 120 1.55 24.34 6.81
C VAL A 120 0.72 23.14 6.41
N PHE A 121 1.17 21.96 6.80
CA PHE A 121 0.50 20.68 6.59
C PHE A 121 -0.18 20.23 7.88
N LYS A 122 -1.50 20.05 7.85
CA LYS A 122 -2.30 19.64 9.02
C LYS A 122 -2.71 18.19 8.90
N LEU A 123 -2.63 17.46 10.02
CA LEU A 123 -3.07 16.08 10.11
C LEU A 123 -4.58 15.99 9.87
N LYS A 124 -4.99 15.22 8.87
CA LYS A 124 -6.41 14.96 8.56
C LYS A 124 -6.88 13.60 9.03
N GLY A 125 -5.97 12.66 9.21
CA GLY A 125 -6.29 11.34 9.74
C GLY A 125 -5.36 10.26 9.23
N LYS A 126 -5.77 9.01 9.43
CA LYS A 126 -5.12 7.83 8.85
C LYS A 126 -5.86 7.38 7.60
N VAL A 127 -5.12 6.96 6.60
CA VAL A 127 -5.65 6.42 5.36
C VAL A 127 -4.91 5.14 5.05
N GLU A 128 -5.67 4.09 4.76
CA GLU A 128 -5.14 2.84 4.26
C GLU A 128 -4.92 2.97 2.75
N LYS A 129 -3.69 2.75 2.31
CA LYS A 129 -3.36 2.73 0.88
C LYS A 129 -2.81 1.36 0.53
N ALA A 130 -3.63 0.62 -0.22
CA ALA A 130 -3.28 -0.69 -0.76
C ALA A 130 -1.90 -0.68 -1.41
N ARG A 131 -1.03 -1.59 -0.97
CA ARG A 131 0.30 -1.78 -1.53
C ARG A 131 0.27 -2.91 -2.54
N LEU A 132 0.80 -2.63 -3.74
CA LEU A 132 1.02 -3.63 -4.79
C LEU A 132 1.79 -4.85 -4.28
N VAL A 133 2.73 -4.66 -3.35
CA VAL A 133 3.52 -5.75 -2.74
C VAL A 133 2.64 -6.76 -2.02
N ASN A 134 1.64 -6.32 -1.26
CA ASN A 134 0.70 -7.22 -0.58
C ASN A 134 -0.12 -8.04 -1.59
N GLY A 135 -0.54 -7.40 -2.69
CA GLY A 135 -1.20 -8.09 -3.80
C GLY A 135 -0.33 -9.16 -4.48
N TRP A 136 0.97 -8.91 -4.66
CA TRP A 136 1.90 -9.91 -5.20
C TRP A 136 2.09 -11.11 -4.26
N ILE A 137 2.15 -10.86 -2.95
CA ILE A 137 2.23 -11.93 -1.93
C ILE A 137 0.96 -12.77 -1.93
N GLU A 138 -0.20 -12.13 -2.00
CA GLU A 138 -1.49 -12.81 -2.11
C GLU A 138 -1.54 -13.70 -3.36
N LEU A 139 -1.14 -13.15 -4.52
CA LEU A 139 -1.08 -13.89 -5.79
C LEU A 139 -0.15 -15.10 -5.73
N LEU A 140 1.05 -14.93 -5.16
CA LEU A 140 1.99 -16.03 -4.94
C LEU A 140 1.41 -17.09 -4.00
N GLY A 141 0.69 -16.68 -2.97
CA GLY A 141 -0.02 -17.58 -2.06
C GLY A 141 -1.04 -18.44 -2.79
N VAL A 142 -1.90 -17.83 -3.61
CA VAL A 142 -2.88 -18.54 -4.44
C VAL A 142 -2.18 -19.50 -5.40
N PHE A 143 -1.12 -19.04 -6.07
CA PHE A 143 -0.35 -19.87 -7.00
C PHE A 143 0.25 -21.12 -6.34
N CYS A 144 0.89 -20.95 -5.17
CA CYS A 144 1.42 -22.06 -4.38
C CYS A 144 0.31 -23.02 -3.95
N PHE A 145 -0.82 -22.49 -3.49
CA PHE A 145 -1.95 -23.31 -3.05
C PHE A 145 -2.52 -24.17 -4.20
N VAL A 146 -2.78 -23.57 -5.36
CA VAL A 146 -3.26 -24.30 -6.55
C VAL A 146 -2.24 -25.33 -7.01
N SER A 147 -0.95 -24.98 -7.02
CA SER A 147 0.13 -25.90 -7.38
C SER A 147 0.20 -27.11 -6.44
N GLY A 148 -0.03 -26.88 -5.14
CA GLY A 148 -0.16 -27.94 -4.14
C GLY A 148 -1.31 -28.90 -4.42
N ILE A 149 -2.51 -28.37 -4.74
CA ILE A 149 -3.68 -29.19 -5.10
C ILE A 149 -3.41 -30.02 -6.36
N VAL A 150 -2.84 -29.40 -7.40
CA VAL A 150 -2.51 -30.09 -8.66
C VAL A 150 -1.51 -31.21 -8.41
N GLY A 151 -0.50 -30.98 -7.57
CA GLY A 151 0.47 -32.01 -7.19
C GLY A 151 -0.18 -33.22 -6.49
N LEU A 152 -1.12 -32.98 -5.55
CA LEU A 152 -1.90 -34.05 -4.93
C LEU A 152 -2.79 -34.80 -5.91
N TYR A 153 -3.41 -34.07 -6.86
CA TYR A 153 -4.25 -34.67 -7.90
C TYR A 153 -3.45 -35.59 -8.83
N VAL A 154 -2.27 -35.14 -9.28
CA VAL A 154 -1.36 -35.94 -10.11
C VAL A 154 -0.95 -37.21 -9.38
N GLU A 155 -0.65 -37.12 -8.07
CA GLU A 155 -0.29 -38.29 -7.28
C GLU A 155 -1.45 -39.26 -7.14
N ARG A 156 -2.66 -38.77 -6.85
CA ARG A 156 -3.86 -39.63 -6.77
C ARG A 156 -4.17 -40.34 -8.07
N ARG A 157 -3.93 -39.69 -9.23
CA ARG A 157 -4.09 -40.32 -10.55
C ARG A 157 -3.04 -41.39 -10.84
N ARG A 158 -1.83 -41.28 -10.28
CA ARG A 158 -0.77 -42.31 -10.44
C ARG A 158 -0.95 -43.49 -9.49
N ALA A 159 -1.62 -43.28 -8.36
CA ALA A 159 -1.89 -44.32 -7.36
C ALA A 159 -3.12 -45.18 -7.69
N ASN A 160 -4.07 -44.66 -8.47
CA ASN A 160 -5.21 -45.39 -9.04
C ASN A 160 -4.83 -46.06 -10.37
#